data_AF-A0A1E4DIN1-F1
#
_entry.id   AF-A0A1E4DIN1-F1
#
_cell.length_a   1.000
_cell.length_b   1.000
_cell.length_c   1.000
_cell.angle_alpha   90.00
_cell.angle_beta   90.00
_cell.angle_gamma   90.00
#
_symmetry.space_group_name_H-M   'P 1'
#
loop_
_entity.id
_entity.type
_entity.pdbx_description
1 polymer ?
#
loop_
_entity_poly.entity_id
_entity_poly.type
_entity_poly.pdbx_seq_one_letter_code
_entity_poly.pdbx_strand_id
1 'polypeptide(L)'
;MGNFPSGSELGLITATGEGEQWFMVVRYIDAGYVKDDDAANWDADALMTSIKEGTEEDNKNREAQGFPPLIIRGWEEKPHYDKVANKVVWAISAQERDSPMGVNYNTLALGRQGYLSMNMVGSLEQLPVLKPHVNQLLANVEFVEGKRYTDFNSTTDKVAAVGLTALIAGAAVKSGLLAKLWAFIIPLLVAGKKLFMLLVIALGGLAAKYLKKKPQAEQPGGGGGVS
;
A
#
# COMPACT_ATOMS: atom_id res chain seq x y z
N MET A 1 -22.90 -13.66 -3.18
CA MET A 1 -21.65 -12.90 -3.01
C MET A 1 -21.40 -12.65 -1.53
N GLY A 2 -20.30 -13.16 -0.97
CA GLY A 2 -19.84 -12.85 0.39
C GLY A 2 -18.91 -11.63 0.45
N ASN A 3 -19.27 -10.54 -0.22
CA ASN A 3 -18.51 -9.27 -0.15
C ASN A 3 -19.05 -8.44 1.01
N PHE A 4 -18.19 -8.08 1.95
CA PHE A 4 -18.56 -7.32 3.14
C PHE A 4 -18.16 -5.85 2.99
N PRO A 5 -19.00 -4.89 3.44
CA PRO A 5 -18.61 -3.49 3.49
C PRO A 5 -17.40 -3.28 4.38
N SER A 6 -16.44 -2.47 3.92
CA SER A 6 -15.28 -2.06 4.73
C SER A 6 -15.55 -0.78 5.54
N GLY A 7 -16.64 -0.07 5.25
CA GLY A 7 -16.96 1.24 5.83
C GLY A 7 -16.26 2.41 5.14
N SER A 8 -15.55 2.15 4.04
CA SER A 8 -14.85 3.16 3.23
C SER A 8 -15.48 3.38 1.85
N GLU A 9 -16.66 2.80 1.62
CA GLU A 9 -17.45 2.96 0.42
C GLU A 9 -17.92 4.41 0.25
N LEU A 10 -17.61 5.00 -0.90
CA LEU A 10 -18.17 6.27 -1.35
C LEU A 10 -19.49 6.06 -2.09
N GLY A 11 -19.67 4.92 -2.75
CA GLY A 11 -20.88 4.64 -3.50
C GLY A 11 -20.84 3.34 -4.30
N LEU A 12 -21.99 3.04 -4.90
CA LEU A 12 -22.23 1.91 -5.78
C LEU A 12 -22.74 2.45 -7.13
N ILE A 13 -22.10 2.05 -8.22
CA ILE A 13 -22.59 2.27 -9.58
C ILE A 13 -23.13 0.93 -10.07
N THR A 14 -24.30 0.91 -10.69
CA THR A 14 -24.93 -0.34 -11.18
C THR A 14 -25.38 -0.18 -12.61
N ALA A 15 -25.44 -1.28 -13.33
CA ALA A 15 -26.05 -1.35 -14.65
C ALA A 15 -27.49 -0.83 -14.64
N THR A 16 -27.87 -0.10 -15.69
CA THR A 16 -29.26 0.32 -15.96
C THR A 16 -29.79 -0.21 -17.29
N GLY A 17 -28.91 -0.79 -18.13
CA GLY A 17 -29.28 -1.42 -19.39
C GLY A 17 -29.96 -2.78 -19.19
N GLU A 18 -30.89 -3.12 -20.09
CA GLU A 18 -31.58 -4.41 -20.06
C GLU A 18 -30.58 -5.56 -20.30
N GLY A 19 -30.58 -6.57 -19.42
CA GLY A 19 -29.69 -7.72 -19.51
C GLY A 19 -28.26 -7.50 -19.01
N GLU A 20 -27.89 -6.27 -18.64
CA GLU A 20 -26.60 -5.99 -18.00
C GLU A 20 -26.66 -6.34 -16.50
N GLN A 21 -25.69 -7.13 -16.03
CA GLN A 21 -25.63 -7.56 -14.64
C GLN A 21 -24.23 -7.31 -14.08
N TRP A 22 -23.96 -6.04 -13.81
CA TRP A 22 -22.70 -5.59 -13.24
C TRP A 22 -22.92 -4.45 -12.25
N PHE A 23 -21.98 -4.31 -11.32
CA PHE A 23 -21.91 -3.17 -10.43
C PHE A 23 -20.45 -2.81 -10.17
N MET A 24 -20.21 -1.58 -9.74
CA MET A 24 -18.90 -1.08 -9.33
C MET A 24 -18.99 -0.49 -7.93
N VAL A 25 -18.13 -0.98 -7.04
CA VAL A 25 -17.95 -0.40 -5.71
C VAL A 25 -16.82 0.61 -5.78
N VAL A 26 -17.09 1.84 -5.33
CA VAL A 26 -16.11 2.93 -5.27
C VAL A 26 -15.76 3.20 -3.81
N ARG A 27 -14.47 3.24 -3.48
CA ARG A 27 -13.94 3.51 -2.14
C ARG A 27 -12.83 4.55 -2.21
N TYR A 28 -12.71 5.39 -1.18
CA TYR A 28 -11.51 6.19 -0.96
C TYR A 28 -10.74 5.64 0.25
N ILE A 29 -9.44 5.44 0.07
CA ILE A 29 -8.55 4.92 1.09
C ILE A 29 -7.51 5.99 1.42
N ASP A 30 -7.61 6.54 2.64
CA ASP A 30 -6.63 7.47 3.20
C ASP A 30 -5.37 6.70 3.67
N ALA A 31 -4.56 6.29 2.71
CA ALA A 31 -3.34 5.53 2.92
C ALA A 31 -2.08 6.40 3.07
N GLY A 32 -2.14 7.68 2.69
CA GLY A 32 -0.98 8.50 2.35
C GLY A 32 -0.58 8.35 0.88
N TYR A 33 0.52 9.01 0.49
CA TYR A 33 1.08 8.96 -0.86
C TYR A 33 1.63 7.57 -1.17
N VAL A 34 0.98 6.84 -2.06
CA VAL A 34 1.41 5.51 -2.51
C VAL A 34 2.52 5.68 -3.52
N LYS A 35 3.72 5.15 -3.25
CA LYS A 35 4.81 5.18 -4.23
C LYS A 35 4.53 4.24 -5.40
N ASP A 36 4.91 4.68 -6.59
CA ASP A 36 4.75 3.98 -7.87
C ASP A 36 6.07 3.44 -8.44
N ASP A 37 7.14 3.46 -7.65
CA ASP A 37 8.49 3.06 -8.05
C ASP A 37 8.61 1.56 -8.38
N ASP A 38 7.76 0.73 -7.78
CA ASP A 38 7.70 -0.71 -8.02
C ASP A 38 6.91 -1.11 -9.28
N ALA A 39 6.09 -0.22 -9.85
CA ALA A 39 5.25 -0.53 -11.00
C ALA A 39 6.03 -0.88 -12.27
N ALA A 40 7.26 -0.37 -12.40
CA ALA A 40 8.11 -0.66 -13.57
C ALA A 40 8.60 -2.11 -13.60
N ASN A 41 8.60 -2.82 -12.47
CA ASN A 41 9.27 -4.11 -12.31
C ASN A 41 8.42 -5.16 -11.58
N TRP A 42 7.11 -4.95 -11.42
CA TRP A 42 6.29 -5.96 -10.76
C TRP A 42 6.26 -7.27 -11.56
N ASP A 43 6.09 -8.37 -10.84
CA ASP A 43 5.93 -9.68 -11.43
C ASP A 43 4.44 -10.06 -11.38
N ALA A 44 3.78 -10.03 -12.55
CA ALA A 44 2.36 -10.33 -12.64
C ALA A 44 2.02 -11.77 -12.24
N ASP A 45 2.94 -12.72 -12.39
CA ASP A 45 2.72 -14.12 -12.04
C ASP A 45 2.90 -14.32 -10.53
N ALA A 46 3.87 -13.62 -9.92
CA ALA A 46 3.99 -13.54 -8.46
C ALA A 46 2.77 -12.85 -7.82
N LEU A 47 2.27 -11.78 -8.42
CA LEU A 47 1.03 -11.11 -7.98
C LEU A 47 -0.17 -12.06 -8.03
N MET A 48 -0.35 -12.80 -9.11
CA MET A 48 -1.42 -13.81 -9.22
C MET A 48 -1.30 -14.90 -8.15
N THR A 49 -0.07 -15.34 -7.86
CA THR A 49 0.19 -16.31 -6.79
C THR A 49 -0.25 -15.75 -5.43
N SER A 50 0.15 -14.52 -5.10
CA SER A 50 -0.26 -13.85 -3.85
C SER A 50 -1.79 -13.68 -3.77
N ILE A 51 -2.46 -13.33 -4.87
CA ILE A 51 -3.93 -13.17 -4.90
C ILE A 51 -4.63 -14.52 -4.65
N LYS A 52 -4.12 -15.61 -5.25
CA LYS A 52 -4.64 -16.97 -5.01
C LYS A 52 -4.49 -17.37 -3.55
N GLU A 53 -3.29 -17.21 -2.98
CA GLU A 53 -3.03 -17.53 -1.57
C GLU A 53 -3.89 -16.71 -0.60
N GLY A 54 -4.03 -15.41 -0.85
CA GLY A 54 -4.90 -14.54 -0.08
C GLY A 54 -6.37 -14.96 -0.16
N THR A 55 -6.83 -15.35 -1.35
CA THR A 55 -8.20 -15.83 -1.56
C THR A 55 -8.44 -17.16 -0.85
N GLU A 56 -7.50 -18.10 -0.90
CA GLU A 56 -7.59 -19.37 -0.17
C GLU A 56 -7.67 -19.17 1.34
N GLU A 57 -6.91 -18.21 1.86
CA GLU A 57 -6.95 -17.83 3.26
C GLU A 57 -8.28 -17.15 3.64
N ASP A 58 -8.82 -16.29 2.78
CA ASP A 58 -10.12 -15.63 2.99
C ASP A 58 -11.31 -16.59 2.82
N ASN A 59 -11.15 -17.66 2.04
CA ASN A 59 -12.15 -18.72 1.91
C ASN A 59 -12.48 -19.38 3.24
N LYS A 60 -11.54 -19.45 4.20
CA LYS A 60 -11.81 -19.95 5.56
C LYS A 60 -12.90 -19.14 6.25
N ASN A 61 -12.87 -17.82 6.10
CA ASN A 61 -13.89 -16.92 6.66
C ASN A 61 -15.22 -17.02 5.90
N ARG A 62 -15.17 -17.24 4.58
CA ARG A 62 -16.36 -17.44 3.74
C ARG A 62 -17.08 -18.72 4.12
N GLU A 63 -16.36 -19.83 4.23
CA GLU A 63 -16.90 -21.13 4.61
C GLU A 63 -17.46 -21.12 6.04
N ALA A 64 -16.76 -20.48 6.98
CA ALA A 64 -17.26 -20.28 8.35
C ALA A 64 -18.59 -19.51 8.40
N GLN A 65 -18.90 -18.73 7.36
CA GLN A 65 -20.15 -17.97 7.20
C GLN A 65 -21.15 -18.64 6.25
N GLY A 66 -20.88 -19.87 5.80
CA GLY A 66 -21.77 -20.63 4.92
C GLY A 66 -21.72 -20.23 3.44
N PHE A 67 -20.73 -19.44 3.02
CA PHE A 67 -20.53 -19.10 1.62
C PHE A 67 -19.61 -20.11 0.93
N PRO A 68 -19.85 -20.43 -0.36
CA PRO A 68 -18.93 -21.24 -1.15
C PRO A 68 -17.55 -20.57 -1.26
N PRO A 69 -16.47 -21.38 -1.30
CA PRO A 69 -15.13 -20.88 -1.57
C PRO A 69 -15.06 -20.29 -2.97
N LEU A 70 -14.28 -19.23 -3.11
CA LEU A 70 -13.98 -18.56 -4.36
C LEU A 70 -12.67 -19.11 -4.93
N ILE A 71 -12.66 -19.48 -6.21
CA ILE A 71 -11.47 -19.98 -6.91
C ILE A 71 -11.04 -18.94 -7.93
N ILE A 72 -9.83 -18.39 -7.77
CA ILE A 72 -9.25 -17.48 -8.75
C ILE A 72 -8.73 -18.28 -9.95
N ARG A 73 -9.21 -17.94 -11.15
CA ARG A 73 -8.84 -18.63 -12.39
C ARG A 73 -7.58 -18.03 -13.00
N GLY A 74 -7.53 -16.71 -13.15
CA GLY A 74 -6.35 -16.03 -13.67
C GLY A 74 -6.59 -14.57 -14.01
N TRP A 75 -5.65 -14.01 -14.76
CA TRP A 75 -5.75 -12.66 -15.32
C TRP A 75 -6.64 -12.67 -16.55
N GLU A 76 -7.63 -11.80 -16.57
CA GLU A 76 -8.30 -11.35 -17.80
C GLU A 76 -7.62 -10.10 -18.36
N GLU A 77 -6.93 -9.36 -17.49
CA GLU A 77 -6.05 -8.26 -17.83
C GLU A 77 -4.93 -8.19 -16.81
N LYS A 78 -3.68 -8.36 -17.28
CA LYS A 78 -2.50 -8.23 -16.43
C LYS A 78 -2.40 -6.79 -15.90
N PRO A 79 -1.87 -6.61 -14.68
CA PRO A 79 -1.72 -5.28 -14.10
C PRO A 79 -0.82 -4.40 -14.98
N HIS A 80 -1.31 -3.20 -15.27
CA HIS A 80 -0.55 -2.16 -15.96
C HIS A 80 -0.77 -0.82 -15.26
N TYR A 81 0.26 0.02 -15.29
CA TYR A 81 0.26 1.36 -14.69
C TYR A 81 0.36 2.42 -15.78
N ASP A 82 -0.62 3.31 -15.82
CA ASP A 82 -0.54 4.57 -16.56
C ASP A 82 0.03 5.65 -15.64
N LYS A 83 1.30 5.99 -15.87
CA LYS A 83 2.02 7.01 -15.11
C LYS A 83 1.53 8.43 -15.37
N VAL A 84 0.98 8.71 -16.55
CA VAL A 84 0.46 10.05 -16.87
C VAL A 84 -0.84 10.26 -16.09
N ALA A 85 -1.71 9.26 -16.10
CA ALA A 85 -2.99 9.32 -15.40
C ALA A 85 -2.88 8.98 -13.89
N ASN A 86 -1.73 8.46 -13.44
CA ASN A 86 -1.50 7.92 -12.10
C ASN A 86 -2.55 6.86 -11.72
N LYS A 87 -2.80 5.92 -12.66
CA LYS A 87 -3.86 4.91 -12.55
C LYS A 87 -3.31 3.52 -12.82
N VAL A 88 -3.78 2.55 -12.04
CA VAL A 88 -3.44 1.13 -12.19
C VAL A 88 -4.70 0.35 -12.51
N VAL A 89 -4.65 -0.54 -13.50
CA VAL A 89 -5.79 -1.39 -13.91
C VAL A 89 -5.36 -2.84 -13.97
N TRP A 90 -6.24 -3.74 -13.53
CA TRP A 90 -6.11 -5.19 -13.71
C TRP A 90 -7.49 -5.86 -13.67
N ALA A 91 -7.59 -7.06 -14.21
CA ALA A 91 -8.81 -7.85 -14.14
C ALA A 91 -8.51 -9.31 -13.82
N ILE A 92 -9.25 -9.87 -12.85
CA ILE A 92 -9.15 -11.27 -12.47
C ILE A 92 -10.48 -11.97 -12.64
N SER A 93 -10.46 -13.18 -13.17
CA SER A 93 -11.62 -14.06 -13.19
C SER A 93 -11.63 -14.96 -11.96
N ALA A 94 -12.83 -15.17 -11.42
CA ALA A 94 -13.05 -15.97 -10.24
C ALA A 94 -14.37 -16.74 -10.35
N GLN A 95 -14.46 -17.88 -9.68
CA GLN A 95 -15.62 -18.74 -9.75
C GLN A 95 -15.91 -19.39 -8.40
N GLU A 96 -17.16 -19.34 -7.97
CA GLU A 96 -17.71 -20.19 -6.90
C GLU A 96 -18.10 -21.55 -7.49
N ARG A 97 -18.10 -22.62 -6.68
CA ARG A 97 -18.51 -23.95 -7.15
C ARG A 97 -19.89 -23.89 -7.82
N ASP A 98 -20.02 -24.52 -8.98
CA ASP A 98 -21.27 -24.62 -9.76
C ASP A 98 -21.91 -23.27 -10.16
N SER A 99 -21.13 -22.18 -10.18
CA SER A 99 -21.57 -20.86 -10.64
C SER A 99 -20.90 -20.48 -11.97
N PRO A 100 -21.53 -19.64 -12.81
CA PRO A 100 -20.85 -18.99 -13.92
C PRO A 100 -19.61 -18.21 -13.44
N MET A 101 -18.65 -18.04 -14.34
CA MET A 101 -17.42 -17.33 -14.01
C MET A 101 -17.68 -15.83 -13.94
N GLY A 102 -17.27 -15.23 -12.83
CA GLY A 102 -17.30 -13.78 -12.64
C GLY A 102 -15.96 -13.13 -12.95
N VAL A 103 -15.97 -11.82 -13.10
CA VAL A 103 -14.78 -10.99 -13.23
C VAL A 103 -14.79 -9.87 -12.20
N ASN A 104 -13.64 -9.59 -11.61
CA ASN A 104 -13.36 -8.35 -10.89
C ASN A 104 -12.42 -7.50 -11.75
N TYR A 105 -12.91 -6.38 -12.26
CA TYR A 105 -12.12 -5.39 -12.98
C TYR A 105 -11.80 -4.26 -12.02
N ASN A 106 -10.54 -4.19 -11.64
CA ASN A 106 -10.05 -3.32 -10.58
C ASN A 106 -9.35 -2.12 -11.17
N THR A 107 -9.51 -0.98 -10.50
CA THR A 107 -8.73 0.21 -10.79
C THR A 107 -8.38 0.96 -9.52
N LEU A 108 -7.13 1.43 -9.48
CA LEU A 108 -6.67 2.40 -8.50
C LEU A 108 -6.41 3.72 -9.22
N ALA A 109 -6.96 4.82 -8.71
CA ALA A 109 -6.56 6.17 -9.09
C ALA A 109 -5.82 6.81 -7.91
N LEU A 110 -4.55 7.14 -8.11
CA LEU A 110 -3.69 7.64 -7.05
C LEU A 110 -3.91 9.14 -6.85
N GLY A 111 -3.98 9.55 -5.59
CA GLY A 111 -4.07 10.93 -5.15
C GLY A 111 -2.93 11.28 -4.20
N ARG A 112 -2.87 12.55 -3.81
CA ARG A 112 -1.80 13.09 -2.95
C ARG A 112 -1.67 12.37 -1.60
N GLN A 113 -2.82 12.02 -1.01
CA GLN A 113 -2.93 11.54 0.38
C GLN A 113 -3.57 10.15 0.47
N GLY A 114 -3.83 9.50 -0.66
CA GLY A 114 -4.56 8.25 -0.69
C GLY A 114 -4.89 7.86 -2.12
N TYR A 115 -5.85 6.96 -2.28
CA TYR A 115 -6.27 6.52 -3.61
C TYR A 115 -7.75 6.17 -3.64
N LEU A 116 -8.36 6.30 -4.83
CA LEU A 116 -9.66 5.73 -5.11
C LEU A 116 -9.48 4.29 -5.58
N SER A 117 -10.19 3.36 -4.95
CA SER A 117 -10.33 1.99 -5.41
C SER A 117 -11.70 1.82 -6.04
N MET A 118 -11.72 1.34 -7.27
CA MET A 118 -12.92 1.03 -8.03
C MET A 118 -12.85 -0.43 -8.42
N ASN A 119 -13.79 -1.24 -7.95
CA ASN A 119 -13.88 -2.64 -8.31
C ASN A 119 -15.22 -2.90 -8.98
N MET A 120 -15.19 -3.17 -10.29
CA MET A 120 -16.35 -3.61 -11.05
C MET A 120 -16.46 -5.13 -11.01
N VAL A 121 -17.64 -5.61 -10.62
CA VAL A 121 -17.99 -7.02 -10.54
C VAL A 121 -19.08 -7.32 -11.57
N GLY A 122 -18.88 -8.36 -12.37
CA GLY A 122 -19.86 -8.80 -13.37
C GLY A 122 -19.59 -10.22 -13.86
N SER A 123 -20.38 -10.65 -14.84
CA SER A 123 -20.11 -11.90 -15.58
C SER A 123 -18.87 -11.75 -16.47
N LEU A 124 -18.03 -12.78 -16.51
CA LEU A 124 -16.88 -12.78 -17.42
C LEU A 124 -17.30 -12.66 -18.89
N GLU A 125 -18.45 -13.24 -19.27
CA GLU A 125 -18.97 -13.17 -20.65
C GLU A 125 -19.26 -11.73 -21.09
N GLN A 126 -19.65 -10.87 -20.15
CA GLN A 126 -19.96 -9.47 -20.42
C GLN A 126 -18.71 -8.58 -20.44
N LEU A 127 -17.55 -9.07 -20.00
CA LEU A 127 -16.33 -8.27 -19.85
C LEU A 127 -16.01 -7.39 -21.09
N PRO A 128 -16.09 -7.89 -22.35
CA PRO A 128 -15.81 -7.04 -23.51
C PRO A 128 -16.70 -5.81 -23.63
N VAL A 129 -17.96 -5.92 -23.20
CA VAL A 129 -18.95 -4.82 -23.18
C VAL A 129 -18.73 -3.91 -21.97
N LEU A 130 -18.27 -4.47 -20.85
CA LEU A 130 -18.05 -3.72 -19.61
C LEU A 130 -16.78 -2.85 -19.64
N LYS A 131 -15.72 -3.29 -20.34
CA LYS A 131 -14.43 -2.58 -20.39
C LYS A 131 -14.56 -1.11 -20.85
N PRO A 132 -15.31 -0.78 -21.93
CA PRO A 132 -15.57 0.60 -22.31
C PRO A 132 -16.21 1.46 -21.20
N HIS A 133 -17.19 0.92 -20.46
CA HIS A 133 -17.83 1.65 -19.36
C HIS A 133 -16.85 1.96 -18.25
N VAL A 134 -16.02 0.99 -17.86
CA VAL A 134 -14.97 1.21 -16.87
C VAL A 134 -14.00 2.26 -17.38
N ASN A 135 -13.46 2.12 -18.60
CA ASN A 135 -12.50 3.09 -19.15
C ASN A 135 -13.07 4.52 -19.21
N GLN A 136 -14.36 4.67 -19.55
CA GLN A 136 -15.03 5.97 -19.51
C GLN A 136 -15.12 6.53 -18.09
N LEU A 137 -15.53 5.72 -17.11
CA LEU A 137 -15.54 6.13 -15.70
C LEU A 137 -14.15 6.56 -15.26
N LEU A 138 -13.12 5.77 -15.56
CA LEU A 138 -11.73 6.07 -15.23
C LEU A 138 -11.25 7.37 -15.85
N ALA A 139 -11.58 7.63 -17.11
CA ALA A 139 -11.21 8.87 -17.79
C ALA A 139 -11.81 10.11 -17.11
N ASN A 140 -12.98 9.97 -16.47
CA ASN A 140 -13.68 11.06 -15.79
C ASN A 140 -13.34 11.17 -14.29
N VAL A 141 -12.54 10.27 -13.73
CA VAL A 141 -12.07 10.36 -12.34
C VAL A 141 -10.80 11.19 -12.28
N GLU A 142 -10.91 12.37 -11.66
CA GLU A 142 -9.79 13.26 -11.37
C GLU A 142 -9.84 13.75 -9.93
N PHE A 143 -8.66 13.92 -9.34
CA PHE A 143 -8.52 14.64 -8.08
C PHE A 143 -8.48 16.15 -8.34
N VAL A 144 -9.17 16.90 -7.49
CA VAL A 144 -9.13 18.36 -7.49
C VAL A 144 -7.72 18.87 -7.17
N GLU A 145 -7.44 20.12 -7.54
CA GLU A 145 -6.17 20.79 -7.24
C GLU A 145 -5.82 20.72 -5.74
N GLY A 146 -4.55 20.48 -5.43
CA GLY A 146 -4.06 20.25 -4.08
C GLY A 146 -4.27 18.82 -3.57
N LYS A 147 -5.03 17.98 -4.29
CA LYS A 147 -5.27 16.56 -3.97
C LYS A 147 -4.72 15.61 -5.03
N ARG A 148 -4.16 16.10 -6.13
CA ARG A 148 -3.63 15.25 -7.21
C ARG A 148 -2.36 14.55 -6.76
N TYR A 149 -2.09 13.38 -7.33
CA TYR A 149 -0.85 12.65 -7.08
C TYR A 149 0.39 13.54 -7.30
N THR A 150 0.36 14.36 -8.36
CA THR A 150 1.43 15.31 -8.71
C THR A 150 1.60 16.46 -7.72
N ASP A 151 0.62 16.70 -6.84
CA ASP A 151 0.67 17.78 -5.84
C ASP A 151 1.38 17.33 -4.55
N PHE A 152 1.99 16.14 -4.56
CA PHE A 152 2.73 15.59 -3.43
C PHE A 152 3.90 16.47 -3.01
N ASN A 153 4.02 16.64 -1.69
CA ASN A 153 5.10 17.34 -1.04
C ASN A 153 5.81 16.40 -0.06
N SER A 154 7.04 16.00 -0.41
CA SER A 154 7.84 15.07 0.40
C SER A 154 8.20 15.57 1.79
N THR A 155 8.09 16.88 2.06
CA THR A 155 8.39 17.47 3.37
C THR A 155 7.19 17.42 4.31
N THR A 156 5.96 17.48 3.78
CA THR A 156 4.74 17.59 4.60
C THR A 156 3.85 16.36 4.55
N ASP A 157 3.88 15.62 3.45
CA ASP A 157 2.89 14.60 3.18
C ASP A 157 3.35 13.22 3.68
N LYS A 158 2.40 12.48 4.25
CA LYS A 158 2.61 11.11 4.70
C LYS A 158 2.74 10.20 3.48
N VAL A 159 3.80 9.42 3.44
CA VAL A 159 3.97 8.31 2.48
C VAL A 159 3.23 7.07 3.01
N ALA A 160 2.52 6.38 2.12
CA ALA A 160 1.86 5.12 2.46
C ALA A 160 2.87 4.05 2.86
N ALA A 161 2.44 3.13 3.74
CA ALA A 161 3.31 2.05 4.20
C ALA A 161 3.64 1.01 3.12
N VAL A 162 2.86 0.98 2.03
CA VAL A 162 2.96 0.00 0.95
C VAL A 162 2.90 0.70 -0.42
N GLY A 163 3.60 0.13 -1.41
CA GLY A 163 3.57 0.54 -2.82
C GLY A 163 2.51 -0.21 -3.64
N LEU A 164 2.50 0.00 -4.96
CA LEU A 164 1.47 -0.52 -5.86
C LEU A 164 1.41 -2.05 -5.91
N THR A 165 2.55 -2.73 -5.90
CA THR A 165 2.61 -4.21 -5.93
C THR A 165 1.82 -4.80 -4.77
N ALA A 166 2.02 -4.28 -3.57
CA ALA A 166 1.33 -4.74 -2.38
C ALA A 166 -0.18 -4.39 -2.40
N LEU A 167 -0.58 -3.30 -3.04
CA LEU A 167 -1.99 -2.97 -3.24
C LEU A 167 -2.67 -3.95 -4.20
N ILE A 168 -2.04 -4.26 -5.34
CA ILE A 168 -2.57 -5.21 -6.34
C ILE A 168 -2.63 -6.62 -5.78
N ALA A 169 -1.60 -7.03 -5.05
CA ALA A 169 -1.56 -8.33 -4.36
C ALA A 169 -2.71 -8.50 -3.34
N GLY A 170 -3.50 -7.45 -3.11
CA GLY A 170 -4.59 -7.44 -2.14
C GLY A 170 -4.00 -7.45 -0.74
N ALA A 171 -3.17 -6.44 -0.42
CA ALA A 171 -2.49 -6.23 0.85
C ALA A 171 -2.54 -7.46 1.75
N ALA A 172 -1.62 -8.41 1.53
CA ALA A 172 -1.33 -9.53 2.42
C ALA A 172 -0.83 -9.08 3.82
N VAL A 173 -1.15 -7.86 4.23
CA VAL A 173 -1.06 -7.40 5.60
C VAL A 173 -2.33 -7.83 6.32
N LYS A 174 -2.53 -9.15 6.44
CA LYS A 174 -2.98 -9.62 7.75
C LYS A 174 -1.94 -9.09 8.72
N SER A 175 -2.40 -8.35 9.71
CA SER A 175 -1.62 -7.80 10.83
C SER A 175 -0.54 -8.76 11.35
N GLY A 176 -0.65 -10.08 11.13
CA GLY A 176 0.36 -11.10 11.38
C GLY A 176 1.72 -10.94 10.71
N LEU A 177 1.88 -10.44 9.47
CA LEU A 177 3.22 -10.33 8.87
C LEU A 177 4.00 -9.12 9.43
N LEU A 178 3.34 -7.98 9.57
CA LEU A 178 3.90 -6.83 10.30
C LEU A 178 4.07 -7.17 11.79
N ALA A 179 3.12 -7.84 12.43
CA ALA A 179 3.26 -8.26 13.83
C ALA A 179 4.38 -9.28 14.01
N LYS A 180 4.63 -10.19 13.06
CA LYS A 180 5.80 -11.08 13.07
C LYS A 180 7.10 -10.31 12.86
N LEU A 181 7.11 -9.33 11.96
CA LEU A 181 8.27 -8.46 11.74
C LEU A 181 8.58 -7.63 13.00
N TRP A 182 7.56 -6.99 13.59
CA TRP A 182 7.67 -6.25 14.85
C TRP A 182 7.99 -7.16 16.03
N ALA A 183 7.43 -8.37 16.10
CA ALA A 183 7.77 -9.37 17.12
C ALA A 183 9.19 -9.91 16.99
N PHE A 184 9.85 -9.75 15.84
CA PHE A 184 11.27 -10.05 15.67
C PHE A 184 12.16 -8.84 15.95
N ILE A 185 11.73 -7.64 15.52
CA ILE A 185 12.46 -6.38 15.68
C ILE A 185 12.44 -5.89 17.14
N ILE A 186 11.30 -5.97 17.83
CA ILE A 186 11.15 -5.49 19.21
C ILE A 186 12.09 -6.24 20.18
N PRO A 187 12.18 -7.59 20.18
CA PRO A 187 13.16 -8.30 21.00
C PRO A 187 14.60 -8.00 20.60
N LEU A 188 14.89 -7.78 19.32
CA LEU A 188 16.23 -7.45 18.85
C LEU A 188 16.67 -6.05 19.33
N LEU A 189 15.77 -5.07 19.33
CA LEU A 189 16.01 -3.73 19.87
C LEU A 189 16.12 -3.75 21.41
N VAL A 190 15.31 -4.56 22.09
CA VAL A 190 15.36 -4.73 23.55
C VAL A 190 16.62 -5.50 24.00
N ALA A 191 17.03 -6.53 23.26
CA ALA A 191 18.28 -7.27 23.48
C ALA A 191 19.52 -6.42 23.14
N GLY A 192 19.42 -5.57 22.12
CA GLY A 192 20.45 -4.60 21.72
C GLY A 192 20.63 -3.44 22.70
N LYS A 193 19.75 -3.25 23.69
CA LYS A 193 19.81 -2.15 24.67
C LYS A 193 21.12 -2.14 25.49
N LYS A 194 21.70 -3.32 25.76
CA LYS A 194 23.02 -3.43 26.42
C LYS A 194 24.17 -3.03 25.48
N LEU A 195 24.07 -3.37 24.19
CA LEU A 195 25.08 -3.02 23.19
C LEU A 195 25.03 -1.53 22.83
N PHE A 196 23.84 -0.96 22.70
CA PHE A 196 23.63 0.48 22.51
C PHE A 196 24.11 1.29 23.71
N MET A 197 23.83 0.86 24.95
CA MET A 197 24.41 1.51 26.15
C MET A 197 25.93 1.42 26.20
N LEU A 198 26.52 0.25 25.88
CA LEU A 198 27.98 0.11 25.80
C LEU A 198 28.59 1.02 24.74
N LEU A 199 27.92 1.19 23.61
CA LEU A 199 28.37 2.05 22.51
C LEU A 199 28.26 3.55 22.87
N VAL A 200 27.19 3.95 23.56
CA VAL A 200 27.03 5.32 24.11
C VAL A 200 28.05 5.60 25.22
N ILE A 201 28.33 4.64 26.10
CA ILE A 201 29.34 4.77 27.16
C ILE A 201 30.76 4.84 26.55
N ALA A 202 31.05 4.01 25.54
CA ALA A 202 32.33 4.03 24.85
C ALA A 202 32.57 5.35 24.09
N LEU A 203 31.55 5.86 23.38
CA LEU A 203 31.63 7.14 22.68
C LEU A 203 31.69 8.33 23.65
N GLY A 204 30.94 8.31 24.75
CA GLY A 204 30.99 9.32 25.81
C GLY A 204 32.34 9.35 26.54
N GLY A 205 32.92 8.18 26.80
CA GLY A 205 34.25 8.05 27.41
C GLY A 205 35.38 8.56 26.51
N LEU A 206 35.28 8.34 25.19
CA LEU A 206 36.23 8.89 24.21
C LEU A 206 36.11 10.42 24.10
N ALA A 207 34.89 10.97 24.07
CA ALA A 207 34.66 12.41 24.01
C ALA A 207 35.16 13.15 25.27
N ALA A 208 34.94 12.59 26.46
CA ALA A 208 35.42 13.16 27.73
C ALA A 208 36.96 13.18 27.83
N LYS A 209 37.63 12.18 27.24
CA LYS A 209 39.10 12.09 27.18
C LYS A 209 39.72 13.11 26.22
N TYR A 210 39.01 13.46 25.14
CA TYR A 210 39.41 14.52 24.22
C TYR A 210 39.19 15.93 24.80
N LEU A 211 38.11 16.14 25.57
CA LEU A 211 37.83 17.44 26.19
C LEU A 211 38.72 17.79 27.38
N LYS A 212 39.30 16.79 28.07
CA LYS A 212 40.29 17.00 29.16
C LYS A 212 41.72 17.29 28.67
N LYS A 213 42.00 17.22 27.36
CA LYS A 213 43.27 17.64 26.76
C LYS A 213 43.11 19.02 26.12
N LYS A 214 42.92 20.07 26.92
CA LYS A 214 43.32 21.44 26.55
C LYS A 214 44.51 21.84 27.41
N PRO A 215 45.67 22.20 26.83
CA PRO A 215 46.81 22.72 27.57
C PRO A 215 46.45 24.05 28.24
N GLN A 216 46.91 24.21 29.48
CA GLN A 216 46.88 25.44 30.24
C GLN A 216 47.74 26.48 29.51
N ALA A 217 47.14 27.60 29.09
CA ALA A 217 47.89 28.69 28.47
C ALA A 217 48.72 29.42 29.53
N GLU A 218 50.02 29.55 29.26
CA GLU A 218 51.00 30.35 30.00
C GLU A 218 50.55 31.82 30.11
N GLN A 219 50.67 32.38 31.31
CA GLN A 219 50.52 33.82 31.55
C GLN A 219 51.76 34.57 31.04
N PRO A 220 51.64 35.59 30.18
CA PRO A 220 52.74 36.50 29.92
C PRO A 220 52.94 37.40 31.14
N GLY A 221 54.18 37.46 31.62
CA GLY A 221 54.58 38.30 32.74
C GLY A 221 54.38 39.80 32.45
N GLY A 222 53.64 40.47 33.33
CA GLY A 222 53.67 41.92 33.45
C GLY A 222 54.61 42.31 34.60
N GLY A 223 55.84 42.69 34.26
CA GLY A 223 56.82 43.23 35.20
C GLY A 223 56.74 44.75 35.30
N GLY A 224 56.98 45.25 36.52
CA GLY A 224 57.35 46.64 36.89
C GLY A 224 56.17 47.62 36.94
N GLY A 225 55.79 48.25 38.07
CA GLY A 225 56.63 48.93 39.09
C GLY A 225 56.96 50.35 38.59
N VAL A 226 56.91 51.46 39.34
CA VAL A 226 56.72 51.81 40.76
C VAL A 226 56.35 53.32 40.78
N SER A 227 55.59 53.75 41.79
CA SER A 227 55.46 55.11 42.36
C SER A 227 55.29 56.33 41.44
#